data_AF-A0A535GKV2-F1
#
_entry.id   AF-A0A535GKV2-F1
#
_cell.length_a   1.000
_cell.length_b   1.000
_cell.length_c   1.000
_cell.angle_alpha   90.00
_cell.angle_beta   90.00
_cell.angle_gamma   90.00
#
_symmetry.space_group_name_H-M   'P 1'
#
loop_
_entity.id
_entity.type
_entity.pdbx_description
1 polymer ?
#
loop_
_entity_poly.entity_id
_entity_poly.type
_entity_poly.pdbx_seq_one_letter_code
_entity_poly.pdbx_strand_id
1 'polypeptide(L)'
;MSITSREEKQVQEEIKSDEQMLSEQEISAARLALRENAKRVLRESGLAQMLQEINKNELRRRGQFEEYDSMVLLKWGTGYTRRHIWVEIKGNTILFRLSPHRKCTSSVPLCDGEYHTFTSQMWADSDLLRLELYKYYRKPVAESSDD
;
A
#
# COMPACT_ATOMS: atom_id res chain seq x y z
N MET A 1 39.55 38.97 -23.84
CA MET A 1 39.55 37.68 -23.14
C MET A 1 38.16 37.52 -22.52
N SER A 2 37.25 36.76 -23.16
CA SER A 2 35.85 36.61 -22.72
C SER A 2 35.37 35.18 -22.97
N ILE A 3 36.15 34.19 -22.53
CA ILE A 3 35.87 32.75 -22.74
C ILE A 3 35.31 32.09 -21.46
N THR A 4 35.59 32.65 -20.29
CA THR A 4 35.23 32.09 -18.96
C THR A 4 33.73 31.91 -18.73
N SER A 5 32.88 32.84 -19.20
CA SER A 5 31.44 32.82 -18.87
C SER A 5 30.63 31.70 -19.56
N ARG A 6 31.12 31.14 -20.68
CA ARG A 6 30.44 30.02 -21.37
C ARG A 6 30.82 28.67 -20.76
N GLU A 7 32.08 28.49 -20.43
CA GLU A 7 32.58 27.27 -19.77
C GLU A 7 32.01 27.13 -18.35
N GLU A 8 31.91 28.24 -17.59
CA GLU A 8 31.29 28.25 -16.26
C GLU A 8 29.79 27.88 -16.29
N LYS A 9 29.06 28.32 -17.33
CA LYS A 9 27.65 27.95 -17.51
C LYS A 9 27.48 26.48 -17.87
N GLN A 10 28.34 25.95 -18.75
CA GLN A 10 28.30 24.56 -19.16
C GLN A 10 28.60 23.62 -17.98
N VAL A 11 29.59 23.96 -17.15
CA VAL A 11 29.91 23.23 -15.92
C VAL A 11 28.77 23.31 -14.89
N GLN A 12 28.11 24.46 -14.75
CA GLN A 12 26.92 24.59 -13.89
C GLN A 12 25.72 23.76 -14.36
N GLU A 13 25.51 23.68 -15.68
CA GLU A 13 24.44 22.86 -16.26
C GLU A 13 24.71 21.37 -16.09
N GLU A 14 25.96 20.93 -16.28
CA GLU A 14 26.39 19.55 -16.04
C GLU A 14 26.23 19.14 -14.57
N ILE A 15 26.68 19.97 -13.62
CA ILE A 15 26.51 19.72 -12.18
C ILE A 15 25.03 19.61 -11.82
N LYS A 16 24.19 20.53 -12.33
CA LYS A 16 22.76 20.52 -12.05
C LYS A 16 22.07 19.28 -12.65
N SER A 17 22.48 18.84 -13.85
CA SER A 17 21.96 17.61 -14.44
C SER A 17 22.38 16.37 -13.66
N ASP A 18 23.63 16.32 -13.18
CA ASP A 18 24.14 15.21 -12.37
C ASP A 18 23.42 15.15 -11.02
N GLU A 19 23.21 16.29 -10.34
CA GLU A 19 22.43 16.38 -9.10
C GLU A 19 20.97 15.94 -9.30
N GLN A 20 20.35 16.32 -10.42
CA GLN A 20 19.01 15.87 -10.77
C GLN A 20 18.96 14.36 -11.02
N MET A 21 19.90 13.81 -11.79
CA MET A 21 19.99 12.37 -12.05
C MET A 21 20.26 11.57 -10.76
N LEU A 22 21.14 12.06 -9.88
CA LEU A 22 21.37 11.48 -8.56
C LEU A 22 20.09 11.47 -7.73
N SER A 23 19.33 12.57 -7.71
CA SER A 23 18.05 12.64 -6.99
C SER A 23 17.00 11.67 -7.54
N GLU A 24 16.95 11.48 -8.86
CA GLU A 24 16.04 10.53 -9.51
C GLU A 24 16.41 9.08 -9.17
N GLN A 25 17.71 8.77 -9.16
CA GLN A 25 18.22 7.47 -8.74
C GLN A 25 17.88 7.19 -7.28
N GLU A 26 18.07 8.15 -6.37
CA GLU A 26 17.73 8.02 -4.95
C GLU A 26 16.23 7.78 -4.74
N ILE A 27 15.36 8.53 -5.44
CA ILE A 27 13.91 8.33 -5.40
C ILE A 27 13.55 6.94 -5.91
N SER A 28 14.15 6.51 -7.03
CA SER A 28 13.89 5.19 -7.61
C SER A 28 14.31 4.04 -6.67
N ALA A 29 15.47 4.17 -6.02
CA ALA A 29 15.98 3.21 -5.06
C ALA A 29 15.09 3.15 -3.81
N ALA A 30 14.63 4.30 -3.32
CA ALA A 30 13.70 4.39 -2.20
C ALA A 30 12.36 3.71 -2.50
N ARG A 31 11.78 3.95 -3.69
CA ARG A 31 10.55 3.28 -4.14
C ARG A 31 10.73 1.77 -4.25
N LEU A 32 11.85 1.32 -4.83
CA LEU A 32 12.16 -0.10 -4.93
C LEU A 32 12.28 -0.76 -3.55
N ALA A 33 13.00 -0.12 -2.62
CA ALA A 33 13.13 -0.64 -1.25
C ALA A 33 11.78 -0.74 -0.53
N LEU A 34 10.92 0.26 -0.71
CA LEU A 34 9.58 0.30 -0.14
C LEU A 34 8.69 -0.82 -0.73
N ARG A 35 8.78 -1.06 -2.04
CA ARG A 35 8.09 -2.16 -2.73
C ARG A 35 8.54 -3.55 -2.30
N GLU A 36 9.85 -3.77 -2.21
CA GLU A 36 10.38 -5.07 -1.76
C GLU A 36 10.04 -5.33 -0.29
N ASN A 37 10.06 -4.30 0.56
CA ASN A 37 9.58 -4.41 1.93
C ASN A 37 8.09 -4.77 1.98
N ALA A 38 7.23 -4.11 1.20
CA ALA A 38 5.80 -4.41 1.16
C ALA A 38 5.53 -5.85 0.73
N LYS A 39 6.19 -6.33 -0.34
CA LYS A 39 6.12 -7.72 -0.76
C LYS A 39 6.56 -8.70 0.33
N ARG A 40 7.65 -8.37 1.04
CA ARG A 40 8.14 -9.19 2.15
C ARG A 40 7.08 -9.31 3.25
N VAL A 41 6.55 -8.19 3.75
CA VAL A 41 5.54 -8.18 4.82
C VAL A 41 4.26 -8.91 4.39
N LEU A 42 3.78 -8.70 3.17
CA LEU A 42 2.61 -9.39 2.64
C LEU A 42 2.80 -10.92 2.55
N ARG A 43 4.01 -11.36 2.21
CA ARG A 43 4.36 -12.78 2.14
C ARG A 43 4.51 -13.40 3.53
N GLU A 44 5.27 -12.77 4.41
CA GLU A 44 5.58 -13.28 5.75
C GLU A 44 4.36 -13.31 6.67
N SER A 45 3.46 -12.33 6.55
CA SER A 45 2.17 -12.33 7.26
C SER A 45 1.15 -13.34 6.72
N GLY A 46 1.42 -13.95 5.56
CA GLY A 46 0.45 -14.79 4.84
C GLY A 46 -0.69 -13.99 4.18
N LEU A 47 -0.72 -12.67 4.31
CA LEU A 47 -1.81 -11.83 3.81
C LEU A 47 -1.96 -11.91 2.29
N ALA A 48 -0.85 -11.99 1.55
CA ALA A 48 -0.87 -12.19 0.10
C ALA A 48 -1.67 -13.45 -0.29
N GLN A 49 -1.45 -14.56 0.42
CA GLN A 49 -2.17 -15.81 0.16
C GLN A 49 -3.65 -15.68 0.54
N MET A 50 -3.97 -15.09 1.69
CA MET A 50 -5.36 -14.91 2.13
C MET A 50 -6.18 -14.06 1.16
N LEU A 51 -5.60 -12.98 0.62
CA LEU A 51 -6.24 -12.16 -0.40
C LEU A 51 -6.51 -12.95 -1.69
N GLN A 52 -5.55 -13.78 -2.12
CA GLN A 52 -5.72 -14.67 -3.28
C GLN A 52 -6.80 -15.74 -3.01
N GLU A 53 -6.88 -16.27 -1.80
CA GLU A 53 -7.93 -17.22 -1.39
C GLU A 53 -9.32 -16.58 -1.41
N ILE A 54 -9.47 -15.35 -0.89
CA ILE A 54 -10.71 -14.58 -1.01
C ILE A 54 -11.07 -14.38 -2.48
N ASN A 55 -10.13 -13.94 -3.31
CA ASN A 55 -10.42 -13.75 -4.74
C ASN A 55 -10.87 -15.06 -5.41
N LYS A 56 -10.16 -16.15 -5.15
CA LYS A 56 -10.44 -17.46 -5.75
C LYS A 56 -11.78 -18.05 -5.27
N ASN A 57 -11.98 -18.13 -3.97
CA ASN A 57 -13.06 -18.91 -3.37
C ASN A 57 -14.34 -18.08 -3.19
N GLU A 58 -14.19 -16.86 -2.67
CA GLU A 58 -15.32 -16.01 -2.31
C GLU A 58 -15.80 -15.18 -3.51
N LEU A 59 -14.87 -14.55 -4.22
CA LEU A 59 -15.17 -13.70 -5.38
C LEU A 59 -15.24 -14.47 -6.70
N ARG A 60 -14.96 -15.79 -6.68
CA ARG A 60 -14.93 -16.65 -7.88
C ARG A 60 -14.07 -16.07 -9.00
N ARG A 61 -12.89 -15.54 -8.64
CA ARG A 61 -11.91 -14.88 -9.52
C ARG A 61 -12.40 -13.61 -10.22
N ARG A 62 -13.41 -12.93 -9.65
CA ARG A 62 -13.92 -11.63 -10.16
C ARG A 62 -13.30 -10.42 -9.45
N GLY A 63 -12.38 -10.64 -8.52
CA GLY A 63 -11.61 -9.58 -7.89
C GLY A 63 -10.40 -9.20 -8.74
N GLN A 64 -10.13 -7.90 -8.79
CA GLN A 64 -8.98 -7.28 -9.44
C GLN A 64 -8.00 -6.77 -8.38
N PHE A 65 -6.73 -7.06 -8.57
CA PHE A 65 -5.66 -6.51 -7.75
C PHE A 65 -5.08 -5.26 -8.39
N GLU A 66 -4.93 -4.20 -7.61
CA GLU A 66 -4.12 -3.04 -7.95
C GLU A 66 -2.98 -2.93 -6.93
N GLU A 67 -1.74 -3.00 -7.42
CA GLU A 67 -0.53 -2.96 -6.59
C GLU A 67 0.20 -1.63 -6.78
N TYR A 68 0.59 -1.03 -5.67
CA TYR A 68 1.39 0.18 -5.58
C TYR A 68 2.66 -0.13 -4.77
N ASP A 69 3.52 0.87 -4.56
CA ASP A 69 4.79 0.63 -3.90
C ASP A 69 4.60 0.05 -2.47
N SER A 70 3.70 0.59 -1.64
CA SER A 70 3.43 0.07 -0.28
C SER A 70 2.02 -0.47 -0.08
N MET A 71 1.19 -0.51 -1.12
CA MET A 71 -0.25 -0.73 -0.97
C MET A 71 -0.76 -1.74 -1.97
N VAL A 72 -1.75 -2.54 -1.54
CA VAL A 72 -2.54 -3.40 -2.41
C VAL A 72 -4.03 -3.14 -2.19
N LEU A 73 -4.75 -3.01 -3.30
CA LEU A 73 -6.20 -2.96 -3.33
C LEU A 73 -6.73 -4.24 -3.97
N LEU A 74 -7.63 -4.93 -3.29
CA LEU A 74 -8.47 -5.97 -3.90
C LEU A 74 -9.83 -5.35 -4.18
N LYS A 75 -10.16 -5.11 -5.45
CA LYS A 75 -11.42 -4.50 -5.89
C LYS A 75 -12.35 -5.53 -6.52
N TRP A 76 -13.66 -5.38 -6.34
CA TRP A 76 -14.67 -6.22 -6.99
C TRP A 76 -16.03 -5.53 -7.06
N GLY A 77 -17.00 -6.17 -7.72
CA GLY A 77 -18.33 -5.62 -7.95
C GLY A 77 -18.46 -4.97 -9.33
N THR A 78 -19.57 -4.28 -9.54
CA THR A 78 -19.87 -3.54 -10.78
C THR A 78 -19.83 -2.04 -10.53
N GLY A 79 -20.01 -1.20 -11.56
CA GLY A 79 -20.03 0.27 -11.39
C GLY A 79 -20.98 0.79 -10.30
N TYR A 80 -22.06 0.07 -9.99
CA TYR A 80 -23.02 0.44 -8.93
C TYR A 80 -22.78 -0.24 -7.57
N THR A 81 -21.84 -1.18 -7.49
CA THR A 81 -21.58 -2.00 -6.29
C THR A 81 -20.09 -2.19 -6.03
N ARG A 82 -19.26 -1.27 -6.53
CA ARG A 82 -17.81 -1.38 -6.49
C ARG A 82 -17.35 -1.34 -5.05
N ARG A 83 -16.56 -2.34 -4.70
CA ARG A 83 -16.10 -2.65 -3.35
C ARG A 83 -14.61 -2.84 -3.39
N HIS A 84 -13.94 -2.48 -2.29
CA HIS A 84 -12.52 -2.78 -2.17
C HIS A 84 -12.10 -3.10 -0.73
N ILE A 85 -10.98 -3.84 -0.64
CA ILE A 85 -10.16 -3.95 0.56
C ILE A 85 -8.87 -3.19 0.29
N TRP A 86 -8.60 -2.19 1.12
CA TRP A 86 -7.37 -1.41 1.10
C TRP A 86 -6.42 -1.94 2.15
N VAL A 87 -5.23 -2.37 1.72
CA VAL A 87 -4.15 -2.80 2.60
C VAL A 87 -2.90 -1.98 2.30
N GLU A 88 -2.37 -1.32 3.32
CA GLU A 88 -1.13 -0.54 3.23
C GLU A 88 -0.07 -1.10 4.18
N ILE A 89 1.19 -1.08 3.74
CA ILE A 89 2.36 -1.48 4.51
C ILE A 89 3.17 -0.25 4.88
N LYS A 90 3.25 0.04 6.18
CA LYS A 90 4.07 1.13 6.71
C LYS A 90 5.19 0.55 7.58
N GLY A 91 6.40 0.49 7.03
CA GLY A 91 7.51 -0.23 7.65
C GLY A 91 7.17 -1.71 7.83
N ASN A 92 7.11 -2.18 9.08
CA ASN A 92 6.72 -3.56 9.43
C ASN A 92 5.28 -3.66 9.96
N THR A 93 4.43 -2.68 9.67
CA THR A 93 3.03 -2.68 10.10
C THR A 93 2.09 -2.83 8.91
N ILE A 94 0.96 -3.51 9.13
CA ILE A 94 -0.12 -3.68 8.15
C ILE A 94 -1.28 -2.79 8.59
N LEU A 95 -1.77 -1.95 7.68
CA LEU A 95 -2.88 -1.04 7.89
C LEU A 95 -4.04 -1.45 7.00
N PHE A 96 -5.22 -1.63 7.59
CA PHE A 96 -6.46 -1.78 6.86
C PHE A 96 -7.30 -0.51 7.00
N ARG A 97 -7.66 0.12 5.88
CA ARG A 97 -8.46 1.34 5.91
C ARG A 97 -9.92 1.04 6.24
N LEU A 98 -10.50 1.82 7.15
CA LEU A 98 -11.89 1.75 7.57
C LEU A 98 -12.77 2.64 6.69
N SER A 99 -13.93 2.13 6.30
CA SER A 99 -15.02 2.96 5.77
C SER A 99 -16.37 2.47 6.29
N PRO A 100 -17.19 3.32 6.95
CA PRO A 100 -16.85 4.67 7.41
C PRO A 100 -15.78 4.64 8.52
N HIS A 101 -15.16 5.79 8.80
CA HIS A 101 -14.29 5.96 9.96
C HIS A 101 -15.03 5.60 11.25
N ARG A 102 -14.43 4.75 12.09
CA ARG A 102 -15.06 4.26 13.32
C ARG A 102 -14.01 4.05 14.40
N LYS A 103 -14.36 4.38 15.64
CA LYS A 103 -13.53 4.03 16.80
C LYS A 103 -13.95 2.65 17.32
N CYS A 104 -12.98 1.77 17.47
CA CYS A 104 -13.22 0.44 18.04
C CYS A 104 -13.08 0.46 19.57
N THR A 105 -13.85 -0.42 20.21
CA THR A 105 -13.75 -0.69 21.66
C THR A 105 -12.66 -1.71 21.98
N SER A 106 -12.29 -2.55 21.01
CA SER A 106 -11.20 -3.51 21.15
C SER A 106 -9.84 -2.80 21.11
N SER A 107 -8.89 -3.26 21.91
CA SER A 107 -7.50 -2.79 21.91
C SER A 107 -6.66 -3.37 20.76
N VAL A 108 -7.14 -4.45 20.13
CA VAL A 108 -6.50 -5.11 18.99
C VAL A 108 -7.54 -5.35 17.88
N PRO A 109 -7.24 -4.99 16.62
CA PRO A 109 -6.08 -4.20 16.18
C PRO A 109 -6.07 -2.79 16.78
N LEU A 110 -4.92 -2.12 16.71
CA LEU A 110 -4.84 -0.71 17.08
C LEU A 110 -5.75 0.07 16.13
N CYS A 111 -6.68 0.84 16.67
CA CYS A 111 -7.69 1.56 15.89
C CYS A 111 -7.57 3.06 16.18
N ASP A 112 -7.26 3.85 15.16
CA ASP A 112 -7.16 5.32 15.26
C ASP A 112 -8.42 6.05 14.77
N GLY A 113 -9.38 5.29 14.21
CA GLY A 113 -10.58 5.84 13.59
C GLY A 113 -10.58 5.71 12.06
N GLU A 114 -9.41 5.73 11.43
CA GLU A 114 -9.22 5.64 9.98
C GLU A 114 -8.63 4.30 9.57
N TYR A 115 -7.73 3.73 10.37
CA TYR A 115 -7.06 2.46 10.12
C TYR A 115 -7.21 1.49 11.29
N HIS A 116 -7.22 0.21 10.94
CA HIS A 116 -6.78 -0.85 11.84
C HIS A 116 -5.31 -1.17 11.56
N THR A 117 -4.45 -0.96 12.55
CA THR A 117 -3.01 -1.22 12.45
C THR A 117 -2.64 -2.50 13.19
N PHE A 118 -1.90 -3.35 12.49
CA PHE A 118 -1.26 -4.55 13.01
C PHE A 118 0.26 -4.34 13.06
N THR A 119 0.84 -4.44 14.25
CA THR A 119 2.30 -4.50 14.40
C THR A 119 2.85 -5.85 13.96
N SER A 120 4.17 -5.97 13.82
CA SER A 120 4.82 -7.24 13.46
C SER A 120 4.44 -8.41 14.36
N GLN A 121 4.33 -8.16 15.66
CA GLN A 121 3.91 -9.17 16.62
C GLN A 121 2.44 -9.56 16.43
N MET A 122 1.58 -8.62 16.02
CA MET A 122 0.15 -8.89 15.82
C MET A 122 -0.12 -9.64 14.53
N TRP A 123 0.49 -9.24 13.40
CA TRP A 123 0.26 -9.95 12.13
C TRP A 123 1.01 -11.28 12.02
N ALA A 124 1.96 -11.55 12.91
CA ALA A 124 2.55 -12.88 13.06
C ALA A 124 1.50 -13.93 13.53
N ASP A 125 0.44 -13.48 14.22
CA ASP A 125 -0.76 -14.30 14.46
C ASP A 125 -1.64 -14.29 13.19
N SER A 126 -1.43 -15.30 12.35
CA SER A 126 -2.15 -15.44 11.08
C SER A 126 -3.66 -15.62 11.24
N ASP A 127 -4.14 -16.18 12.36
CA ASP A 127 -5.57 -16.38 12.59
C ASP A 127 -6.25 -15.08 12.98
N LEU A 128 -5.60 -14.28 13.82
CA LEU A 128 -6.04 -12.93 14.13
C LEU A 128 -6.13 -12.07 12.86
N LEU A 129 -5.08 -12.09 12.03
CA LEU A 129 -5.04 -11.32 10.78
C LEU A 129 -6.12 -11.78 9.79
N ARG A 130 -6.29 -13.10 9.64
CA ARG A 130 -7.34 -13.69 8.80
C ARG A 130 -8.72 -13.26 9.28
N LEU A 131 -8.99 -13.36 10.58
CA LEU A 131 -10.28 -12.97 11.15
C LEU A 131 -10.60 -11.50 10.83
N GLU A 132 -9.62 -10.61 10.97
CA GLU A 132 -9.81 -9.20 10.65
C GLU A 132 -10.04 -8.98 9.16
N LEU A 133 -9.22 -9.57 8.29
CA LEU A 133 -9.38 -9.48 6.83
C LEU A 133 -10.79 -9.90 6.38
N TYR A 134 -11.33 -10.98 6.95
CA TYR A 134 -12.68 -11.44 6.62
C TYR A 134 -13.78 -10.47 7.09
N LYS A 135 -13.54 -9.63 8.11
CA LYS A 135 -14.48 -8.54 8.45
C LYS A 135 -14.53 -7.51 7.33
N TYR A 136 -13.39 -7.16 6.75
CA TYR A 136 -13.33 -6.25 5.58
C TYR A 136 -13.97 -6.87 4.35
N TYR A 137 -13.79 -8.17 4.10
CA TYR A 137 -14.50 -8.84 3.00
C TYR A 137 -16.03 -8.82 3.19
N ARG A 138 -16.51 -9.10 4.42
CA ARG A 138 -17.96 -9.13 4.73
C ARG A 138 -18.60 -7.74 4.72
N LYS A 139 -17.86 -6.72 5.13
CA LYS A 139 -18.28 -5.30 5.16
C LYS A 139 -17.25 -4.45 4.41
N PRO A 140 -17.18 -4.60 3.08
CA PRO A 140 -16.19 -3.93 2.28
C PRO A 140 -16.51 -2.45 2.16
N VAL A 141 -15.48 -1.66 1.91
CA VAL A 141 -15.64 -0.25 1.57
C VAL A 141 -16.37 -0.17 0.24
N ALA A 142 -17.55 0.45 0.21
CA ALA A 142 -18.18 0.83 -1.06
C ALA A 142 -17.43 2.06 -1.60
N GLU A 143 -17.08 2.04 -2.89
CA GLU A 143 -16.72 3.29 -3.56
C GLU A 143 -18.01 4.13 -3.65
N SER A 144 -18.01 5.34 -3.08
CA SER A 144 -19.11 6.28 -3.26
C SER A 144 -19.24 6.60 -4.74
N SER A 145 -20.47 6.76 -5.23
CA SER A 145 -20.74 7.22 -6.60
C SER A 145 -20.37 8.69 -6.86
N ASP A 146 -19.63 9.32 -5.95
CA ASP A 146 -19.27 10.74 -5.96
C ASP A 146 -17.92 10.98 -6.65
N ASP A 147 -17.73 10.34 -7.81
CA ASP A 147 -16.71 10.68 -8.82
C ASP A 147 -17.42 10.97 -10.16
#